data_AF-A0A3D8YG55-F1
#
_entry.id   AF-A0A3D8YG55-F1
#
_cell.length_a   1.000
_cell.length_b   1.000
_cell.length_c   1.000
_cell.angle_alpha   90.00
_cell.angle_beta   90.00
_cell.angle_gamma   90.00
#
_symmetry.space_group_name_H-M   'P 1'
#
loop_
_entity.id
_entity.type
_entity.pdbx_description
1 polymer ?
#
loop_
_entity_poly.entity_id
_entity_poly.type
_entity_poly.pdbx_seq_one_letter_code
_entity_poly.pdbx_strand_id
1 'polypeptide(L)'
;MDNKVHINSLADTTALLESTTSKLMGSEISITPSAGIELLDQWIVPLSENQNTQSISRQLQKLKAQLQESAVASVVADQMQLIAGEVSEIGADMGAEGEMPSLLTGLSAALLLGGCQLDER
;
A
#
# COMPACT_ATOMS: atom_id res chain seq x y z
N MET A 1 -21.79 -18.37 16.37
CA MET A 1 -22.06 -17.23 15.47
C MET A 1 -20.69 -16.75 15.06
N ASP A 2 -20.15 -17.39 14.02
CA ASP A 2 -18.74 -17.28 13.68
C ASP A 2 -18.68 -16.72 12.26
N ASN A 3 -19.07 -15.45 12.12
CA ASN A 3 -18.87 -14.71 10.90
C ASN A 3 -17.40 -14.27 10.85
N LYS A 4 -16.50 -15.24 10.64
CA LYS A 4 -15.15 -14.93 10.17
C LYS A 4 -15.32 -14.43 8.74
N VAL A 5 -15.34 -13.11 8.59
CA VAL A 5 -15.17 -12.49 7.28
C VAL A 5 -13.79 -12.95 6.80
N HIS A 6 -13.76 -13.93 5.91
CA HIS A 6 -12.57 -14.24 5.13
C HIS A 6 -12.37 -13.07 4.17
N ILE A 7 -11.61 -12.07 4.62
CA ILE A 7 -11.07 -11.03 3.74
C ILE A 7 -9.86 -11.66 3.06
N ASN A 8 -10.08 -12.41 1.98
CA ASN A 8 -9.01 -12.76 1.05
C ASN A 8 -9.57 -13.19 -0.32
N SER A 9 -10.63 -12.53 -0.78
CA SER A 9 -11.04 -12.64 -2.18
C SER A 9 -10.25 -11.66 -3.03
N LEU A 10 -9.91 -12.07 -4.24
CA LEU A 10 -9.30 -11.21 -5.25
C LEU A 10 -10.14 -9.95 -5.51
N ALA A 11 -11.47 -10.08 -5.43
CA ALA A 11 -12.41 -8.97 -5.54
C ALA A 11 -12.19 -7.89 -4.46
N ASP A 12 -11.89 -8.29 -3.22
CA ASP A 12 -11.62 -7.38 -2.12
C ASP A 12 -10.29 -6.63 -2.34
N THR A 13 -9.30 -7.33 -2.92
CA THR A 13 -7.99 -6.75 -3.22
C THR A 13 -8.06 -5.76 -4.39
N THR A 14 -8.87 -6.04 -5.41
CA THR A 14 -9.13 -5.13 -6.53
C THR A 14 -9.88 -3.88 -6.08
N ALA A 15 -10.90 -4.02 -5.23
CA ALA A 15 -11.61 -2.88 -4.65
C ALA A 15 -10.69 -1.99 -3.79
N LEU A 16 -9.77 -2.62 -3.04
CA LEU A 16 -8.75 -1.91 -2.28
C LEU A 16 -7.77 -1.14 -3.19
N LEU A 17 -7.36 -1.72 -4.31
CA LEU A 17 -6.52 -1.04 -5.30
C LEU A 17 -7.24 0.18 -5.90
N GLU A 18 -8.51 0.03 -6.30
CA GLU A 18 -9.30 1.12 -6.87
C GLU A 18 -9.48 2.27 -5.86
N SER A 19 -9.78 1.93 -4.60
CA SER A 19 -9.86 2.89 -3.49
C SER A 19 -8.52 3.62 -3.29
N THR A 20 -7.42 2.88 -3.31
CA THR A 20 -6.06 3.43 -3.16
C THR A 20 -5.70 4.39 -4.29
N THR A 21 -5.95 3.97 -5.52
CA THR A 21 -5.70 4.76 -6.72
C THR A 21 -6.55 6.03 -6.73
N SER A 22 -7.84 5.93 -6.38
CA SER A 22 -8.76 7.08 -6.31
C SER A 22 -8.33 8.11 -5.26
N LYS A 23 -7.86 7.66 -4.08
CA LYS A 23 -7.40 8.53 -3.00
C LYS A 23 -6.07 9.23 -3.35
N LEU A 24 -5.17 8.56 -4.06
CA LEU A 24 -3.85 9.09 -4.42
C LEU A 24 -3.87 9.99 -5.65
N MET A 25 -4.77 9.73 -6.62
CA MET A 25 -4.91 10.55 -7.83
C MET A 25 -5.72 11.84 -7.62
N GLY A 26 -6.14 12.15 -6.39
CA GLY A 26 -6.64 13.49 -6.05
C GLY A 26 -8.10 13.78 -6.40
N SER A 27 -8.94 12.75 -6.57
CA SER A 27 -10.41 12.96 -6.55
C SER A 27 -10.89 13.42 -5.17
N GLU A 28 -10.12 13.15 -4.12
CA GLU A 28 -10.30 13.73 -2.79
C GLU A 28 -9.03 14.49 -2.36
N ILE A 29 -9.27 15.68 -1.83
CA ILE A 29 -8.32 16.64 -1.26
C ILE A 29 -7.30 15.93 -0.37
N SER A 30 -6.00 16.05 -0.70
CA SER A 30 -4.81 15.70 0.12
C SER A 30 -5.02 14.57 1.15
N ILE A 31 -4.51 13.36 0.87
CA ILE A 31 -4.52 12.27 1.86
C ILE A 31 -3.95 12.78 3.20
N THR A 32 -4.81 12.79 4.22
CA THR A 32 -4.40 13.12 5.58
C THR A 32 -3.59 11.95 6.16
N PRO A 33 -2.71 12.17 7.15
CA PRO A 33 -2.00 11.08 7.82
C PRO A 33 -2.94 9.99 8.34
N SER A 34 -4.10 10.36 8.88
CA SER A 34 -5.13 9.41 9.35
C SER A 34 -5.71 8.56 8.21
N ALA A 35 -6.07 9.19 7.09
CA ALA A 35 -6.57 8.47 5.91
C ALA A 35 -5.50 7.55 5.31
N GLY A 36 -4.23 7.97 5.36
CA GLY A 36 -3.08 7.13 4.99
C GLY A 36 -2.94 5.91 5.89
N ILE A 37 -3.06 6.09 7.21
CA ILE A 37 -3.00 4.99 8.19
C ILE A 37 -4.13 3.97 7.94
N GLU A 38 -5.36 4.43 7.73
CA GLU A 38 -6.50 3.55 7.43
C GLU A 38 -6.30 2.76 6.13
N LEU A 39 -5.66 3.37 5.14
CA LEU A 39 -5.32 2.71 3.89
C LEU A 39 -4.23 1.65 4.08
N LEU A 40 -3.19 1.96 4.87
CA LEU A 40 -2.13 1.01 5.20
C LEU A 40 -2.68 -0.21 5.94
N ASP A 41 -3.60 -0.02 6.89
CA ASP A 41 -4.24 -1.13 7.61
C ASP A 41 -4.97 -2.10 6.69
N GLN A 42 -5.65 -1.57 5.65
CA GLN A 42 -6.33 -2.41 4.67
C GLN A 42 -5.37 -3.24 3.81
N TRP A 43 -4.16 -2.74 3.53
CA TRP A 43 -3.13 -3.48 2.77
C TRP A 43 -2.33 -4.45 3.64
N ILE A 44 -2.03 -4.09 4.88
CA ILE A 44 -1.22 -4.90 5.80
C ILE A 44 -1.84 -6.28 6.01
N VAL A 45 -3.17 -6.35 6.18
CA VAL A 45 -3.90 -7.59 6.44
C VAL A 45 -3.68 -8.62 5.33
N PRO A 46 -4.13 -8.42 4.08
CA PRO A 46 -3.99 -9.42 3.01
C PRO A 46 -2.52 -9.73 2.69
N LEU A 47 -1.63 -8.75 2.77
CA LEU A 47 -0.20 -8.95 2.49
C LEU A 47 0.53 -9.72 3.61
N SER A 48 -0.01 -9.74 4.83
CA SER A 48 0.57 -10.51 5.93
C SER A 48 0.23 -12.01 5.85
N GLU A 49 -0.85 -12.36 5.17
CA GLU A 49 -1.33 -13.75 5.06
C GLU A 49 -0.52 -14.59 4.06
N ASN A 50 0.16 -13.94 3.11
CA ASN A 50 1.01 -14.61 2.12
C ASN A 50 2.50 -14.44 2.45
N GLN A 51 3.24 -15.55 2.51
CA GLN A 51 4.67 -15.57 2.83
C GLN A 51 5.51 -14.73 1.86
N ASN A 52 5.12 -14.66 0.58
CA ASN A 52 5.83 -13.91 -0.45
C ASN A 52 5.68 -12.39 -0.27
N THR A 53 4.66 -11.92 0.44
CA THR A 53 4.36 -10.50 0.64
C THR A 53 4.57 -10.03 2.08
N GLN A 54 5.07 -10.90 2.97
CA GLN A 54 5.30 -10.55 4.37
C GLN A 54 6.30 -9.41 4.54
N SER A 55 7.29 -9.30 3.67
CA SER A 55 8.26 -8.22 3.73
C SER A 55 7.61 -6.87 3.41
N ILE A 56 6.74 -6.81 2.40
CA ILE A 56 5.90 -5.63 2.08
C ILE A 56 5.03 -5.25 3.28
N SER A 57 4.33 -6.23 3.88
CA SER A 57 3.49 -5.98 5.06
C SER A 57 4.27 -5.35 6.22
N ARG A 58 5.50 -5.81 6.49
CA ARG A 58 6.37 -5.21 7.51
C ARG A 58 6.77 -3.77 7.19
N GLN A 59 7.06 -3.45 5.92
CA GLN A 59 7.39 -2.08 5.53
C GLN A 59 6.19 -1.15 5.63
N LEU A 60 4.99 -1.62 5.27
CA LEU A 60 3.75 -0.86 5.45
C LEU A 60 3.46 -0.59 6.94
N GLN A 61 3.74 -1.54 7.82
CA GLN A 61 3.68 -1.33 9.28
C GLN A 61 4.66 -0.25 9.74
N LYS A 62 5.88 -0.23 9.19
CA LYS A 62 6.88 0.81 9.49
C LYS A 62 6.42 2.19 9.01
N LEU A 63 5.88 2.29 7.79
CA LEU A 63 5.30 3.53 7.27
C LEU A 63 4.13 4.01 8.13
N LYS A 64 3.26 3.09 8.57
CA LYS A 64 2.16 3.40 9.49
C LYS A 64 2.69 3.99 10.81
N ALA A 65 3.71 3.38 11.41
CA ALA A 65 4.32 3.89 12.63
C ALA A 65 4.89 5.31 12.45
N GLN A 66 5.57 5.58 11.33
CA GLN A 66 6.08 6.91 11.00
C GLN A 66 4.96 7.96 10.89
N LEU A 67 3.83 7.61 10.26
CA LEU A 67 2.66 8.50 10.19
C LEU A 67 2.05 8.75 11.58
N GLN A 68 1.99 7.74 12.44
CA GLN A 68 1.49 7.86 13.82
C GLN A 68 2.41 8.74 14.69
N GLU A 69 3.71 8.65 14.49
CA GLU A 69 4.72 9.45 15.19
C GLU A 69 4.85 10.87 14.63
N SER A 70 4.04 11.24 13.61
CA SER A 70 4.13 12.53 12.92
C SER A 70 5.54 12.80 12.38
N ALA A 71 6.17 11.78 11.80
CA ALA A 71 7.46 11.91 11.16
C ALA A 71 7.44 13.00 10.07
N VAL A 72 8.60 13.62 9.84
CA VAL A 72 8.75 14.64 8.78
C VAL A 72 8.46 14.04 7.40
N ALA A 73 7.93 14.86 6.50
CA ALA A 73 7.44 14.42 5.18
C ALA A 73 8.50 13.65 4.37
N SER A 74 9.78 14.06 4.42
CA SER A 74 10.87 13.37 3.73
C SER A 74 11.08 11.93 4.20
N VAL A 75 10.97 11.67 5.51
CA VAL A 75 11.11 10.32 6.08
C VAL A 75 9.98 9.41 5.62
N VAL A 76 8.77 9.97 5.49
CA VAL A 76 7.60 9.26 4.98
C VAL A 76 7.75 9.00 3.48
N ALA A 77 8.20 10.00 2.71
CA ALA A 77 8.44 9.88 1.27
C ALA A 77 9.50 8.83 0.94
N ASP A 78 10.64 8.83 1.64
CA ASP A 78 11.71 7.83 1.48
C ASP A 78 11.20 6.41 1.76
N GLN A 79 10.38 6.24 2.80
CA GLN A 79 9.80 4.95 3.13
C GLN A 79 8.79 4.49 2.07
N MET A 80 7.99 5.40 1.50
CA MET A 80 7.07 5.08 0.41
C MET A 80 7.82 4.64 -0.85
N GLN A 81 8.92 5.31 -1.21
CA GLN A 81 9.77 4.91 -2.34
C GLN A 81 10.39 3.52 -2.13
N LEU A 82 10.88 3.23 -0.92
CA LEU A 82 11.41 1.91 -0.56
C LEU A 82 10.35 0.81 -0.75
N ILE A 83 9.13 1.02 -0.24
CA ILE A 83 8.04 0.05 -0.40
C ILE A 83 7.70 -0.13 -1.87
N ALA A 84 7.63 0.95 -2.64
CA ALA A 84 7.31 0.86 -4.06
C ALA A 84 8.31 0.01 -4.85
N GLY A 85 9.60 0.15 -4.57
CA GLY A 85 10.65 -0.68 -5.16
C GLY A 85 10.46 -2.16 -4.80
N GLU A 86 10.29 -2.46 -3.51
CA GLU A 86 10.12 -3.84 -3.02
C GLU A 86 8.86 -4.51 -3.60
N VAL A 87 7.74 -3.78 -3.67
CA VAL A 87 6.50 -4.25 -4.29
C VAL A 87 6.70 -4.54 -5.79
N SER A 88 7.47 -3.71 -6.50
CA SER A 88 7.76 -3.92 -7.92
C SER A 88 8.64 -5.14 -8.17
N GLU A 89 9.63 -5.38 -7.32
CA GLU A 89 10.51 -6.55 -7.40
C GLU A 89 9.71 -7.84 -7.16
N ILE A 90 8.91 -7.88 -6.09
CA ILE A 90 8.07 -9.04 -5.78
C ILE A 90 7.03 -9.27 -6.88
N GLY A 91 6.42 -8.21 -7.42
CA GLY A 91 5.50 -8.32 -8.55
C GLY A 91 6.14 -8.93 -9.81
N ALA A 92 7.40 -8.58 -10.09
CA ALA A 92 8.15 -9.15 -11.21
C ALA A 92 8.50 -10.64 -10.98
N ASP A 93 8.90 -11.00 -9.76
CA ASP A 93 9.26 -12.38 -9.40
C ASP A 93 8.07 -13.35 -9.40
N MET A 94 6.84 -12.85 -9.17
CA MET A 94 5.62 -13.65 -9.24
C MET A 94 5.21 -14.02 -10.68
N GLY A 95 5.89 -13.47 -11.70
CA GLY A 95 5.60 -13.69 -13.12
C GLY A 95 4.42 -12.85 -13.64
N ALA A 96 4.29 -12.72 -14.96
CA ALA A 96 3.27 -11.85 -15.58
C ALA A 96 1.85 -12.45 -15.62
N GLU A 97 1.67 -13.69 -15.16
CA GLU A 97 0.39 -14.41 -15.23
C GLU A 97 -0.38 -14.26 -13.91
N GLY A 98 -1.45 -13.46 -13.95
CA GLY A 98 -2.42 -13.33 -12.88
C GLY A 98 -2.71 -11.89 -12.49
N GLU A 99 -3.74 -11.72 -11.65
CA GLU A 99 -4.19 -10.40 -11.20
C GLU A 99 -3.29 -9.83 -10.09
N MET A 100 -2.60 -10.68 -9.32
CA MET A 100 -1.75 -10.26 -8.19
C MET A 100 -0.51 -9.43 -8.62
N PRO A 101 0.26 -9.80 -9.66
CA PRO A 101 1.32 -8.93 -10.21
C PRO A 101 0.81 -7.56 -10.67
N SER A 102 -0.39 -7.50 -11.26
CA SER A 102 -1.01 -6.24 -11.68
C SER A 102 -1.42 -5.38 -10.48
N LEU A 103 -1.95 -6.00 -9.43
CA LEU A 103 -2.29 -5.34 -8.17
C LEU A 103 -1.04 -4.75 -7.49
N LEU A 104 0.06 -5.52 -7.44
CA LEU A 104 1.33 -5.06 -6.88
C LEU A 104 1.91 -3.90 -7.71
N THR A 105 1.84 -3.98 -9.04
CA THR A 105 2.26 -2.88 -9.92
C THR A 105 1.47 -1.60 -9.64
N GLY A 106 0.15 -1.71 -9.50
CA GLY A 106 -0.70 -0.56 -9.16
C GLY A 106 -0.36 0.03 -7.79
N LEU A 107 -0.12 -0.81 -6.76
CA LEU A 107 0.31 -0.36 -5.44
C LEU A 107 1.67 0.34 -5.48
N SER A 108 2.64 -0.19 -6.23
CA SER A 108 3.95 0.42 -6.41
C SER A 108 3.83 1.83 -7.04
N ALA A 109 3.06 1.96 -8.11
CA ALA A 109 2.82 3.25 -8.76
C ALA A 109 2.13 4.26 -7.82
N ALA A 110 1.14 3.80 -7.05
CA ALA A 110 0.46 4.57 -6.02
C ALA A 110 1.44 5.13 -4.96
N LEU A 111 2.33 4.28 -4.44
CA LEU A 111 3.32 4.67 -3.44
C LEU A 111 4.34 5.67 -3.99
N LEU A 112 4.78 5.51 -5.24
CA LEU A 112 5.68 6.47 -5.90
C LEU A 112 5.01 7.84 -6.04
N LEU A 113 3.76 7.88 -6.50
CA LEU A 113 3.01 9.13 -6.65
C LEU A 113 2.82 9.84 -5.31
N GLY A 114 2.45 9.10 -4.26
CA GLY A 114 2.30 9.67 -2.93
C GLY A 114 3.63 10.16 -2.33
N GLY A 115 4.73 9.44 -2.58
CA GLY A 115 6.07 9.87 -2.17
C GLY A 115 6.50 11.17 -2.85
N CYS A 116 6.30 11.29 -4.16
CA CYS A 116 6.59 12.53 -4.90
C CYS A 116 5.77 13.73 -4.37
N GLN A 117 4.47 13.54 -4.12
CA GLN A 117 3.62 14.62 -3.57
C GLN A 117 4.07 15.10 -2.18
N LEU A 118 4.73 14.25 -1.40
CA LEU A 118 5.27 14.62 -0.08
C LEU A 118 6.64 15.30 -0.18
N ASP A 119 7.43 14.99 -1.21
CA ASP A 119 8.74 15.62 -1.46
C ASP A 119 8.59 17.07 -1.96
N GLU A 120 7.52 17.37 -2.70
CA GLU A 120 7.25 18.71 -3.23
C GLU A 120 6.67 19.70 -2.19
N ARG A 121 6.52 19.30 -0.92
CA ARG A 121 5.85 20.07 0.15
C ARG A 121 6.80 20.51 1.26
#